data_AF-A0A7Y2F5J8-F1
#
_entry.id   AF-A0A7Y2F5J8-F1
#
_cell.length_a   1.000
_cell.length_b   1.000
_cell.length_c   1.000
_cell.angle_alpha   90.00
_cell.angle_beta   90.00
_cell.angle_gamma   90.00
#
_symmetry.space_group_name_H-M   'P 1'
#
loop_
_entity.id
_entity.type
_entity.pdbx_description
1 polymer ?
#
loop_
_entity_poly.entity_id
_entity_poly.type
_entity_poly.pdbx_seq_one_letter_code
_entity_poly.pdbx_strand_id
1 'polypeptide(L)' 'MNYFVWGLVLLLVVLHQDVWNWNDPRLVFGFIPVTLAYHAGISVAASVVWFLATKFAWPRHLEVDSVTVSSSAESGKSA' A
#
# COMPACT_ATOMS: atom_id res chain seq x y z
N MET A 1 16.08 -4.98 5.07
CA MET A 1 14.95 -4.52 5.91
C MET A 1 13.64 -4.67 5.14
N ASN A 2 13.43 -5.84 4.50
CA ASN A 2 12.45 -5.95 3.40
C ASN A 2 11.20 -6.74 3.83
N TYR A 3 11.26 -7.40 4.98
CA TYR A 3 10.17 -8.22 5.51
C TYR A 3 9.17 -7.44 6.36
N PHE A 4 9.49 -6.19 6.73
CA PHE A 4 8.61 -5.39 7.58
C PHE A 4 7.29 -5.07 6.87
N VAL A 5 7.36 -4.68 5.59
CA VAL A 5 6.17 -4.43 4.76
C VAL A 5 5.35 -5.72 4.60
N TRP A 6 6.03 -6.84 4.35
CA TRP A 6 5.37 -8.15 4.24
C TRP A 6 4.68 -8.61 5.53
N GLY A 7 5.29 -8.38 6.69
CA GLY A 7 4.67 -8.64 7.99
C GLY A 7 3.43 -7.78 8.24
N LEU A 8 3.49 -6.50 7.83
CA LEU A 8 2.38 -5.56 7.94
C LEU A 8 1.21 -5.95 7.02
N VAL A 9 1.50 -6.41 5.80
CA VAL A 9 0.49 -6.95 4.87
C VAL A 9 -0.15 -8.22 5.44
N LEU A 10 0.64 -9.15 5.96
CA LEU A 10 0.13 -10.39 6.57
C LEU A 10 -0.80 -10.08 7.75
N LEU A 11 -0.37 -9.17 8.63
CA LEU A 11 -1.18 -8.70 9.77
C LEU A 11 -2.50 -8.09 9.29
N LEU A 12 -2.47 -7.26 8.25
CA LEU A 12 -3.65 -6.65 7.68
C LEU A 12 -4.63 -7.69 7.12
N VAL A 13 -4.14 -8.74 6.45
CA VAL A 13 -4.96 -9.84 5.92
C VAL A 13 -5.67 -10.60 7.05
N VAL A 14 -4.96 -10.88 8.15
CA VAL A 14 -5.56 -11.55 9.31
C VAL A 14 -6.62 -10.65 9.96
N LEU A 15 -6.32 -9.37 10.16
CA LEU A 15 -7.27 -8.40 10.69
C LEU A 15 -8.49 -8.21 9.75
N HIS A 16 -8.32 -8.39 8.44
CA HIS A 16 -9.40 -8.27 7.45
C HIS A 16 -10.45 -9.38 7.56
N GLN A 17 -10.11 -10.54 8.12
CA GLN A 17 -11.05 -11.66 8.24
C GLN A 17 -12.22 -11.36 9.19
N ASP A 18 -12.08 -10.35 10.06
CA ASP A 18 -13.11 -9.82 10.97
C ASP A 18 -14.06 -10.88 11.56
N VAL A 19 -13.51 -11.99 12.03
CA VAL A 19 -14.30 -13.09 12.62
C VAL A 19 -14.71 -12.76 14.06
N TRP A 20 -14.02 -11.80 14.70
CA TRP A 20 -14.17 -11.51 16.12
C TRP A 20 -15.25 -10.46 16.41
N ASN A 21 -15.43 -9.48 15.53
CA ASN A 21 -16.38 -8.39 15.72
C ASN A 21 -17.74 -8.62 15.02
N TRP A 22 -17.96 -9.85 14.53
CA TRP A 22 -19.13 -10.19 13.72
C TRP A 22 -20.47 -10.02 14.45
N ASN A 23 -20.49 -10.14 15.78
CA ASN A 23 -21.71 -10.05 16.58
C ASN A 23 -21.64 -8.99 17.69
N ASP A 24 -20.76 -7.99 17.57
CA ASP A 24 -20.67 -6.91 18.57
C ASP A 24 -21.64 -5.76 18.20
N PRO A 25 -22.75 -5.56 18.94
CA PRO A 25 -23.74 -4.53 18.65
C PRO A 25 -23.33 -3.14 19.15
N ARG A 26 -22.10 -2.97 19.66
CA ARG A 26 -21.60 -1.68 20.13
C ARG A 26 -21.68 -0.63 19.02
N LEU A 27 -22.17 0.56 19.39
CA LEU A 27 -22.26 1.73 18.53
C LEU A 27 -21.11 2.68 18.87
N VAL A 28 -20.26 2.99 17.90
CA VAL A 28 -19.27 4.06 17.97
C VAL A 28 -19.98 5.37 17.62
N PHE A 29 -19.70 6.44 18.37
CA PHE A 29 -20.35 7.75 18.18
C PHE A 29 -21.88 7.75 18.30
N GLY A 30 -22.47 6.68 18.86
CA GLY A 30 -23.93 6.54 19.02
C GLY A 30 -24.71 6.25 17.74
N PHE A 31 -24.03 6.08 16.59
CA PHE A 31 -24.69 5.87 15.29
C PHE A 31 -24.01 4.82 14.40
N ILE A 32 -22.69 4.66 14.49
CA ILE A 32 -21.93 3.76 13.60
C ILE A 32 -21.70 2.42 14.29
N PRO A 33 -22.10 1.28 13.70
CA PRO A 33 -21.73 -0.04 14.22
C PRO A 33 -20.21 -0.18 14.31
N VAL A 34 -19.68 -0.72 15.42
CA VAL A 34 -18.22 -0.95 15.59
C VAL A 34 -17.63 -1.71 14.40
N THR A 35 -18.36 -2.71 13.88
CA THR A 35 -17.93 -3.49 12.70
C THR A 35 -17.67 -2.60 11.48
N LEU A 36 -18.51 -1.60 11.24
CA LEU A 36 -18.35 -0.66 10.13
C LEU A 36 -17.16 0.29 10.37
N ALA A 37 -17.03 0.81 11.59
CA ALA A 37 -15.90 1.66 11.97
C ALA A 37 -14.56 0.90 11.86
N TYR A 38 -14.55 -0.38 12.22
CA TYR A 38 -13.41 -1.26 12.09
C TYR A 38 -12.99 -1.45 10.62
N HIS A 39 -13.95 -1.74 9.73
CA HIS A 39 -13.70 -1.86 8.30
C HIS A 39 -13.15 -0.56 7.68
N ALA A 40 -13.65 0.60 8.12
CA ALA A 40 -13.11 1.90 7.72
C ALA A 40 -11.65 2.08 8.17
N GLY A 41 -11.35 1.72 9.43
CA GLY A 41 -9.99 1.74 9.97
C GLY A 41 -9.03 0.82 9.20
N ILE A 42 -9.47 -0.38 8.84
CA ILE A 42 -8.72 -1.33 8.02
C ILE A 42 -8.41 -0.78 6.63
N SER A 43 -9.36 -0.07 6.00
CA SER A 43 -9.14 0.57 4.70
C SER A 43 -8.09 1.68 4.75
N VAL A 44 -8.09 2.47 5.83
CA VAL A 44 -7.05 3.48 6.08
C VAL A 44 -5.69 2.81 6.31
N ALA A 45 -5.65 1.75 7.14
CA ALA A 45 -4.44 0.98 7.40
C ALA A 45 -3.86 0.39 6.10
N ALA A 46 -4.70 -0.15 5.22
CA ALA A 46 -4.30 -0.65 3.90
C ALA A 46 -3.61 0.43 3.05
N SER A 47 -4.17 1.63 3.03
CA SER A 47 -3.60 2.77 2.30
C SER A 47 -2.22 3.15 2.84
N VAL A 48 -2.05 3.16 4.16
CA VAL A 48 -0.76 3.44 4.82
C VAL A 48 0.28 2.35 4.50
N VAL A 49 -0.12 1.08 4.58
CA VAL A 49 0.76 -0.06 4.22
C VAL A 49 1.22 0.08 2.76
N TRP A 50 0.33 0.44 1.84
CA TRP A 50 0.67 0.64 0.43
C TRP A 50 1.61 1.82 0.22
N PHE A 51 1.41 2.93 0.94
CA PHE A 51 2.32 4.08 0.92
C PHE A 51 3.72 3.74 1.47
N LEU A 52 3.80 2.93 2.52
CA LEU A 52 5.07 2.41 3.03
C LEU A 52 5.71 1.47 1.99
N ALA A 53 4.91 0.61 1.35
CA ALA A 53 5.38 -0.29 0.32
C ALA A 53 5.98 0.48 -0.87
N THR A 54 5.36 1.55 -1.36
CA THR A 54 5.95 2.37 -2.42
C THR A 54 7.24 3.04 -1.97
N LYS A 55 7.34 3.54 -0.73
CA LYS A 55 8.58 4.16 -0.25
C LYS A 55 9.75 3.17 -0.09
N PHE A 56 9.47 1.94 0.35
CA PHE A 56 10.50 0.96 0.70
C PHE A 56 10.81 -0.05 -0.42
N ALA A 57 9.81 -0.44 -1.21
CA ALA A 57 9.94 -1.44 -2.26
C ALA A 57 10.14 -0.83 -3.66
N TRP A 58 9.91 0.48 -3.86
CA TRP A 58 10.17 1.12 -5.15
C TRP A 58 11.67 1.34 -5.37
N PRO A 59 12.29 0.69 -6.36
CA PRO A 59 13.71 0.81 -6.62
C PRO A 59 14.02 2.15 -7.32
N ARG A 60 14.88 2.97 -6.72
CA ARG A 60 15.37 4.25 -7.28
C ARG A 60 16.25 4.11 -8.53
N HIS A 61 16.69 2.91 -8.89
CA HIS A 61 17.61 2.73 -10.04
C HIS A 61 16.90 2.84 -11.40
N LEU A 62 15.57 2.73 -11.45
CA LEU A 62 14.81 2.75 -12.71
C LEU A 62 14.81 4.13 -13.41
N GLU A 63 15.31 5.18 -12.75
CA GLU A 63 15.41 6.52 -13.34
C GLU A 63 16.64 6.70 -14.25
N VAL A 64 17.63 5.79 -14.21
CA VAL A 64 18.90 5.94 -14.94
C VAL A 64 18.83 5.44 -16.40
N ASP A 65 17.89 4.55 -16.72
CA ASP A 65 17.87 3.90 -18.04
C ASP A 65 17.16 4.71 -19.14
N SER A 66 16.34 5.71 -18.77
CA SER A 66 15.56 6.48 -19.75
C SER A 66 16.36 7.60 -20.45
N VAL A 67 17.46 8.08 -19.86
CA VAL A 67 18.24 9.22 -20.39
C VAL A 67 19.25 8.76 -21.46
N THR A 68 19.80 7.54 -21.33
CA THR A 68 20.88 7.08 -22.22
C THR A 68 20.39 6.65 -23.59
N VAL A 69 19.15 6.14 -23.70
CA VAL A 69 18.59 5.64 -24.97
C VAL A 69 18.13 6.79 -25.88
N SER A 70 17.64 7.90 -25.31
CA SER A 70 17.19 9.04 -26.10
C SER A 70 18.34 9.82 -26.74
N SER A 71 19.49 9.93 -26.05
CA SER A 71 20.66 10.66 -26.56
C SER A 71 21.35 9.95 -27.74
N SER A 72 21.35 8.61 -27.75
CA SER A 72 21.95 7.82 -28.84
C SER A 72 21.09 7.75 -30.11
N ALA A 73 19.77 7.97 -29.99
CA ALA A 73 18.85 7.94 -31.13
C ALA A 73 18.87 9.23 -31.96
N GLU A 74 19.25 10.36 -31.38
CA GLU A 74 19.29 11.66 -32.07
C GLU A 74 20.59 11.89 -32.86
N SER A 75 21.71 11.29 -32.41
CA SER A 75 23.00 11.36 -33.13
C SER A 75 23.05 10.58 -34.44
N GLY A 76 22.09 9.67 -34.70
CA GLY A 76 22.05 8.83 -35.92
C GLY A 76 21.24 9.40 -37.08
N LYS A 77 20.61 10.58 -36.92
CA LYS A 77 19.70 11.16 -37.93
C LYS A 77 20.25 12.37 -38.68
N SER A 78 21.50 12.75 -38.41
CA SER A 78 22.22 13.82 -39.12
C SER A 78 23.42 13.21 -39.86
N ALA A 79 23.13 12.43 -40.89
CA ALA A 79 24.09 11.90 -41.87
C ALA A 79 23.61 12.28 -43.27
#